data_AF-A0AAD6MA66-F1
#
_entry.id   AF-A0AAD6MA66-F1
#
_cell.length_a   1.000
_cell.length_b   1.000
_cell.length_c   1.000
_cell.angle_alpha   90.00
_cell.angle_beta   90.00
_cell.angle_gamma   90.00
#
_symmetry.space_group_name_H-M   'P 1'
#
loop_
_entity.id
_entity.type
_entity.pdbx_description
1 polymer ?
#
loop_
_entity_poly.entity_id
_entity_poly.type
_entity_poly.pdbx_seq_one_letter_code
_entity_poly.pdbx_strand_id
1 'polypeptide(L)'
;MKTESPNGNSLLAPIMFLPFFFIACCIVPSSADKPSYYIPPDTFAVDCSPSVAPHDAGFPYDQKYEIDFSSVSRVYAVDPSSSEKPRISACIFRKQVTWPFIVSDGPNFIRLYFKLVAYSGLNISKALFSINVGPYTLITTSESSYSKYSPNSDYAIREFCVSMDGQVLNVTFTPSSKVFGAYAFINKIEIVSMPSKLYIQEDAPFSLVGQPTHYFMGNSTALEMIYRMNIGGDVISDLEDTCMFRRWTRDDDYFMSNDGNTSIVESEVEVNSSLLVPSYAAPLQVYTSARTILQTTESKYRATWLCPVDHVAGSVRKEVNRRKNDDLSIMIDGQRCSGFDISDPTPGVEFSEIMAPTGR
;
A
#
# COMPACT_ATOMS: atom_id res chain seq x y z
N MET A 1 40.05 17.69 -32.79
CA MET A 1 38.63 17.94 -32.44
C MET A 1 37.85 16.65 -32.66
N LYS A 2 37.76 15.83 -31.61
CA LYS A 2 36.77 14.76 -31.50
C LYS A 2 35.98 15.11 -30.24
N THR A 3 34.73 15.47 -30.43
CA THR A 3 33.78 15.78 -29.36
C THR A 3 33.30 14.47 -28.75
N GLU A 4 33.62 14.28 -27.47
CA GLU A 4 32.93 13.36 -26.58
C GLU A 4 31.53 13.91 -26.26
N SER A 5 30.56 13.01 -26.17
CA SER A 5 29.29 13.23 -25.46
C SER A 5 29.12 12.06 -24.49
N PRO A 6 28.86 12.31 -23.19
CA PRO A 6 28.73 11.25 -22.21
C PRO A 6 27.31 10.68 -22.15
N ASN A 7 27.27 9.38 -21.86
CA ASN A 7 26.11 8.58 -21.54
C ASN A 7 25.21 9.20 -20.47
N GLY A 8 23.93 9.40 -20.80
CA GLY A 8 22.87 9.58 -19.81
C GLY A 8 22.28 8.22 -19.44
N ASN A 9 22.85 7.56 -18.44
CA ASN A 9 22.23 6.38 -17.81
C ASN A 9 21.10 6.88 -16.89
N SER A 10 19.86 6.87 -17.37
CA SER A 10 18.71 7.02 -16.48
C SER A 10 18.54 5.75 -15.66
N LEU A 11 18.87 5.83 -14.37
CA LEU A 11 18.57 4.80 -13.38
C LEU A 11 17.04 4.74 -13.22
N LEU A 12 16.40 3.84 -13.96
CA LEU A 12 15.01 3.44 -13.73
C LEU A 12 14.93 2.75 -12.37
N ALA A 13 14.20 3.33 -11.43
CA ALA A 13 13.82 2.64 -10.19
C ALA A 13 12.87 1.49 -10.55
N PRO A 14 13.08 0.27 -10.04
CA PRO A 14 12.24 -0.87 -10.39
C PRO A 14 10.87 -0.72 -9.72
N ILE A 15 9.82 -0.53 -10.53
CA ILE A 15 8.43 -0.65 -10.10
C ILE A 15 8.12 -2.14 -10.08
N MET A 16 7.78 -2.67 -8.91
CA MET A 16 7.63 -4.10 -8.65
C MET A 16 6.15 -4.49 -8.69
N PHE A 17 5.83 -5.53 -9.45
CA PHE A 17 4.53 -6.19 -9.44
C PHE A 17 4.73 -7.65 -9.06
N LEU A 18 3.83 -8.20 -8.24
CA LEU A 18 3.84 -9.59 -7.80
C LEU A 18 3.05 -10.48 -8.78
N PRO A 19 3.70 -11.31 -9.61
CA PRO A 19 3.07 -12.49 -10.18
C PRO A 19 3.36 -13.72 -9.30
N PHE A 20 2.32 -14.43 -8.88
CA PHE A 20 2.40 -15.73 -8.20
C PHE A 20 2.62 -16.82 -9.27
N PHE A 21 3.80 -17.44 -9.32
CA PHE A 21 4.02 -18.63 -10.16
C PHE A 21 4.57 -19.85 -9.41
N PHE A 22 4.09 -21.00 -9.87
CA PHE A 22 3.96 -22.32 -9.24
C PHE A 22 5.24 -23.15 -9.06
N ILE A 23 5.24 -24.00 -8.02
CA ILE A 23 5.87 -25.32 -8.03
C ILE A 23 4.79 -26.38 -7.80
N ALA A 24 4.63 -27.28 -8.76
CA ALA A 24 3.81 -28.47 -8.63
C ALA A 24 4.58 -29.55 -7.86
N CYS A 25 4.06 -30.01 -6.71
CA CYS A 25 3.89 -31.45 -6.41
C CYS A 25 3.36 -31.74 -5.00
N CYS A 26 2.60 -32.84 -4.94
CA CYS A 26 2.24 -33.69 -3.80
C CYS A 26 1.03 -33.28 -2.96
N ILE A 27 -0.05 -34.02 -3.25
CA ILE A 27 -1.33 -34.10 -2.55
C ILE A 27 -1.13 -34.67 -1.14
N VAL A 28 -1.62 -33.97 -0.12
CA VAL A 28 -2.13 -34.58 1.11
C VAL A 28 -3.40 -33.83 1.49
N PRO A 29 -4.57 -34.49 1.63
CA PRO A 29 -5.78 -33.80 2.05
C PRO A 29 -5.76 -33.68 3.58
N SER A 30 -5.50 -32.47 4.10
CA SER A 30 -5.93 -32.13 5.45
C SER A 30 -7.09 -31.15 5.34
N SER A 31 -8.30 -31.69 5.39
CA SER A 31 -9.48 -30.91 5.74
C SER A 31 -9.35 -30.53 7.22
N ALA A 32 -8.88 -29.31 7.43
CA ALA A 32 -9.33 -28.46 8.52
C ALA A 32 -9.89 -27.23 7.81
N ASP A 33 -11.13 -26.83 8.11
CA ASP A 33 -11.68 -25.57 7.60
C ASP A 33 -10.71 -24.46 7.99
N LYS A 34 -9.88 -24.05 7.03
CA LYS A 34 -8.88 -23.00 7.22
C LYS A 34 -9.67 -21.70 7.32
N PRO A 35 -9.44 -20.87 8.34
CA PRO A 35 -10.15 -19.60 8.44
C PRO A 35 -9.97 -18.80 7.15
N SER A 36 -11.04 -18.13 6.69
CA SER A 36 -11.00 -17.25 5.52
C SER A 36 -10.16 -15.98 5.75
N TYR A 37 -9.60 -15.83 6.96
CA TYR A 37 -8.90 -14.65 7.43
C TYR A 37 -7.57 -15.01 8.11
N TYR A 38 -6.66 -14.05 8.12
CA TYR A 38 -5.36 -14.17 8.79
C TYR A 38 -5.44 -13.56 10.19
N ILE A 39 -5.00 -14.27 11.23
CA ILE A 39 -4.92 -13.69 12.58
C ILE A 39 -3.50 -13.14 12.77
N PRO A 40 -3.32 -11.80 12.74
CA PRO A 40 -2.01 -11.22 12.98
C PRO A 40 -1.55 -11.47 14.42
N PRO A 41 -0.31 -11.96 14.63
CA PRO A 41 0.22 -12.14 15.98
C PRO A 41 0.36 -10.83 16.73
N ASP A 42 0.70 -9.74 16.03
CA ASP A 42 0.81 -8.40 16.60
C ASP A 42 -0.07 -7.41 15.85
N THR A 43 -0.78 -6.59 16.61
CA THR A 43 -1.61 -5.49 16.10
C THR A 43 -1.53 -4.34 17.08
N PHE A 44 -0.95 -3.22 16.63
CA PHE A 44 -0.79 -2.02 17.42
C PHE A 44 -1.44 -0.84 16.73
N ALA A 45 -2.18 -0.04 17.47
CA ALA A 45 -2.73 1.23 17.01
C ALA A 45 -2.41 2.32 18.03
N VAL A 46 -1.80 3.40 17.57
CA VAL A 46 -1.45 4.56 18.40
C VAL A 46 -2.18 5.75 17.82
N ASP A 47 -3.15 6.29 18.55
CA ASP A 47 -3.85 7.52 18.20
C ASP A 47 -3.34 8.68 19.07
N CYS A 48 -2.99 9.79 18.42
CA CYS A 48 -2.55 11.00 19.09
C CYS A 48 -3.71 11.79 19.71
N SER A 49 -4.96 11.50 19.34
CA SER A 49 -6.18 12.09 19.88
C SER A 49 -6.37 11.70 21.34
N PRO A 50 -6.52 12.68 22.25
CA PRO A 50 -6.81 12.38 23.65
C PRO A 50 -8.22 11.78 23.76
N SER A 51 -8.26 10.45 23.84
CA SER A 51 -9.38 9.59 24.22
C SER A 51 -10.77 10.03 23.73
N VAL A 52 -11.17 9.54 22.56
CA VAL A 52 -12.53 8.98 22.44
C VAL A 52 -12.43 7.54 22.96
N ALA A 53 -13.45 7.08 23.69
CA ALA A 53 -13.47 5.75 24.30
C ALA A 53 -13.09 4.63 23.29
N PRO A 54 -12.47 3.54 23.74
CA PRO A 54 -11.88 2.49 22.89
C PRO A 54 -12.96 1.54 22.33
N HIS A 55 -14.01 2.07 21.70
CA HIS A 55 -15.06 1.27 21.07
C HIS A 55 -15.24 1.53 19.57
N ASP A 56 -14.59 2.54 18.99
CA ASP A 56 -14.71 2.84 17.54
C ASP A 56 -13.49 2.41 16.71
N ALA A 57 -12.41 1.95 17.34
CA ALA A 57 -11.36 1.24 16.63
C ALA A 57 -11.74 -0.24 16.67
N GLY A 58 -12.34 -0.77 15.60
CA GLY A 58 -12.86 -2.13 15.50
C GLY A 58 -11.82 -3.25 15.59
N PHE A 59 -10.88 -3.18 16.53
CA PHE A 59 -9.89 -4.20 16.83
C PHE A 59 -10.49 -5.23 17.81
N PRO A 60 -10.72 -6.48 17.40
CA PRO A 60 -11.24 -7.51 18.31
C PRO A 60 -10.19 -8.06 19.30
N TYR A 61 -8.92 -7.62 19.24
CA TYR A 61 -7.83 -8.13 20.09
C TYR A 61 -6.90 -6.99 20.56
N ASP A 62 -7.29 -6.30 21.63
CA ASP A 62 -6.50 -5.22 22.24
C ASP A 62 -5.33 -5.79 23.07
N GLN A 63 -4.16 -5.98 22.45
CA GLN A 63 -2.92 -5.79 23.21
C GLN A 63 -2.68 -4.28 23.33
N LYS A 64 -3.05 -3.75 24.50
CA LYS A 64 -2.88 -2.33 24.81
C LYS A 64 -1.39 -1.99 24.91
N TYR A 65 -0.80 -1.50 23.81
CA TYR A 65 0.55 -0.97 23.81
C TYR A 65 0.53 0.46 24.38
N GLU A 66 1.12 0.63 25.56
CA GLU A 66 1.18 1.94 26.22
C GLU A 66 2.38 2.73 25.70
N ILE A 67 2.11 3.71 24.84
CA ILE A 67 3.13 4.66 24.39
C ILE A 67 3.27 5.80 25.39
N ASP A 68 4.52 6.08 25.76
CA ASP A 68 4.85 7.28 26.52
C ASP A 68 4.80 8.53 25.64
N PHE A 69 3.73 9.32 25.82
CA PHE A 69 3.54 10.60 25.15
C PHE A 69 4.29 11.77 25.82
N SER A 70 5.05 11.56 26.91
CA SER A 70 5.76 12.63 27.63
C SER A 70 6.78 13.38 26.77
N SER A 71 7.31 12.71 25.75
CA SER A 71 8.32 13.24 24.82
C SER A 71 7.72 14.02 23.65
N VAL A 72 6.40 14.10 23.54
CA VAL A 72 5.69 14.76 22.43
C VAL A 72 4.60 15.71 22.90
N SER A 73 4.29 16.72 22.10
CA SER A 73 3.14 17.59 22.35
C SER A 73 1.95 17.14 21.52
N ARG A 74 0.78 16.93 22.13
CA ARG A 74 -0.46 16.68 21.38
C ARG A 74 -1.16 18.01 21.08
N VAL A 75 -1.41 18.28 19.80
CA VAL A 75 -2.00 19.53 19.33
C VAL A 75 -3.26 19.25 18.54
N TYR A 76 -4.33 19.97 18.86
CA TYR A 76 -5.63 19.84 18.18
C TYR A 76 -5.63 20.56 16.84
N ALA A 77 -6.33 19.98 15.88
CA ALA A 77 -6.72 20.68 14.67
C ALA A 77 -7.57 21.90 15.03
N VAL A 78 -7.34 23.00 14.31
CA VAL A 78 -8.19 24.17 14.34
C VAL A 78 -9.35 23.90 13.41
N ASP A 79 -10.55 23.75 13.97
CA ASP A 79 -11.76 23.72 13.17
C ASP A 79 -12.47 25.09 13.31
N PRO A 80 -12.69 25.81 12.21
CA PRO A 80 -13.31 27.13 12.22
C PRO A 80 -14.80 27.12 12.56
N SER A 81 -15.47 25.95 12.63
CA SER A 81 -16.94 25.84 12.63
C SER A 81 -17.62 25.36 13.93
N SER A 82 -16.87 25.04 14.99
CA SER A 82 -17.41 24.43 16.22
C SER A 82 -16.77 24.97 17.52
N SER A 83 -17.54 24.91 18.60
CA SER A 83 -17.16 25.32 19.96
C SER A 83 -16.80 24.13 20.88
N GLU A 84 -16.87 22.88 20.41
CA GLU A 84 -16.59 21.66 21.19
C GLU A 84 -15.25 20.99 20.78
N LYS A 85 -14.66 20.22 21.70
CA LYS A 85 -13.49 19.33 21.48
C LYS A 85 -13.85 17.91 21.94
N PRO A 86 -13.27 16.83 21.35
CA PRO A 86 -12.03 16.83 20.58
C PRO A 86 -12.23 16.63 19.07
N ARG A 87 -11.84 17.66 18.32
CA ARG A 87 -11.47 17.56 16.90
C ARG A 87 -10.14 16.81 16.79
N ILE A 88 -9.93 16.14 15.65
CA ILE A 88 -8.71 15.44 15.24
C ILE A 88 -7.45 16.11 15.81
N SER A 89 -6.54 15.33 16.39
CA SER A 89 -5.28 15.87 16.93
C SER A 89 -4.06 15.15 16.33
N ALA A 90 -2.89 15.77 16.47
CA ALA A 90 -1.61 15.21 16.05
C ALA A 90 -0.58 15.27 17.19
N CYS A 91 0.28 14.27 17.26
CA CYS A 91 1.50 14.34 18.06
C CYS A 91 2.55 15.14 17.30
N ILE A 92 3.18 16.08 17.98
CA ILE A 92 4.14 17.02 17.43
C ILE A 92 5.50 16.75 18.05
N PHE A 93 6.47 16.46 17.18
CA PHE A 93 7.85 16.20 17.55
C PHE A 93 8.70 17.40 17.17
N ARG A 94 9.30 18.07 18.17
CA ARG A 94 10.21 19.21 17.96
C ARG A 94 11.68 18.82 18.01
N LYS A 95 11.95 17.58 18.41
CA LYS A 95 13.26 16.93 18.47
C LYS A 95 13.09 15.51 17.96
N GLN A 96 14.21 14.83 17.73
CA GLN A 96 14.18 13.42 17.38
C GLN A 96 13.59 12.62 18.54
N VAL A 97 12.61 11.78 18.25
CA VAL A 97 11.97 10.86 19.20
C VAL A 97 11.79 9.51 18.54
N THR A 98 12.01 8.44 19.30
CA THR A 98 11.82 7.07 18.85
C THR A 98 10.71 6.43 19.68
N TRP A 99 9.75 5.81 19.01
CA TRP A 99 8.77 4.93 19.64
C TRP A 99 9.11 3.47 19.29
N PRO A 100 9.45 2.64 20.29
CA PRO A 100 9.63 1.22 20.08
C PRO A 100 8.27 0.53 19.98
N PHE A 101 8.23 -0.60 19.28
CA PHE A 101 7.12 -1.54 19.24
C PHE A 101 7.68 -2.96 19.31
N ILE A 102 7.11 -3.80 20.16
CA ILE A 102 7.54 -5.20 20.27
C ILE A 102 6.71 -6.01 19.27
N VAL A 103 7.33 -6.53 18.22
CA VAL A 103 6.67 -7.29 17.14
C VAL A 103 7.29 -8.68 17.01
N SER A 104 6.53 -9.62 16.47
CA SER A 104 7.01 -10.93 16.04
C SER A 104 7.93 -10.79 14.82
N ASP A 105 8.81 -11.77 14.66
CA ASP A 105 9.70 -11.84 13.50
C ASP A 105 8.89 -12.01 12.21
N GLY A 106 9.32 -11.33 11.15
CA GLY A 106 8.69 -11.37 9.84
C GLY A 106 8.17 -10.01 9.37
N PRO A 107 7.35 -10.01 8.30
CA PRO A 107 6.89 -8.79 7.69
C PRO A 107 5.73 -8.15 8.46
N ASN A 108 5.71 -6.83 8.48
CA ASN A 108 4.69 -6.02 9.14
C ASN A 108 4.19 -4.94 8.17
N PHE A 109 2.88 -4.72 8.15
CA PHE A 109 2.31 -3.47 7.65
C PHE A 109 2.57 -2.36 8.65
N ILE A 110 2.99 -1.20 8.15
CA ILE A 110 3.12 0.03 8.92
C ILE A 110 2.31 1.09 8.19
N ARG A 111 1.24 1.56 8.83
CA ARG A 111 0.39 2.62 8.28
C ARG A 111 0.57 3.89 9.07
N LEU A 112 0.92 4.96 8.36
CA LEU A 112 1.14 6.29 8.91
C LEU A 112 0.03 7.22 8.44
N TYR A 113 -0.73 7.76 9.38
CA TYR A 113 -1.90 8.59 9.10
C TYR A 113 -1.57 10.07 9.34
N PHE A 114 -1.78 10.88 8.32
CA PHE A 114 -1.59 12.33 8.36
C PHE A 114 -2.89 13.03 8.00
N LYS A 115 -3.47 13.77 8.95
CA LYS A 115 -4.55 14.71 8.66
C LYS A 115 -3.93 16.05 8.31
N LEU A 116 -4.02 16.40 7.04
CA LEU A 116 -3.51 17.64 6.47
C LEU A 116 -4.49 18.79 6.75
N VAL A 117 -4.52 19.24 7.99
CA VAL A 117 -5.33 20.39 8.46
C VAL A 117 -4.46 21.39 9.22
N ALA A 118 -5.00 22.58 9.49
CA ALA A 118 -4.31 23.56 10.31
C ALA A 118 -4.32 23.11 11.78
N TYR A 119 -3.15 23.10 12.42
CA TYR A 119 -3.00 22.83 13.85
C TYR A 119 -2.67 24.11 14.59
N SER A 120 -3.22 24.28 15.79
CA SER A 120 -3.10 25.53 16.53
C SER A 120 -1.63 25.88 16.80
N GLY A 121 -1.22 27.08 16.37
CA GLY A 121 0.16 27.57 16.56
C GLY A 121 1.22 26.90 15.68
N LEU A 122 0.82 26.14 14.66
CA LEU A 122 1.74 25.45 13.75
C LEU A 122 1.49 25.87 12.30
N ASN A 123 2.59 26.14 11.59
CA ASN A 123 2.56 26.33 10.14
C ASN A 123 2.92 25.00 9.47
N ILE A 124 2.07 24.49 8.57
CA ILE A 124 2.31 23.22 7.88
C ILE A 124 3.57 23.26 7.01
N SER A 125 3.98 24.42 6.50
CA SER A 125 5.25 24.54 5.74
C SER A 125 6.50 24.27 6.58
N LYS A 126 6.37 24.31 7.92
CA LYS A 126 7.42 23.94 8.87
C LYS A 126 7.37 22.47 9.28
N ALA A 127 6.38 21.69 8.81
CA ALA A 127 6.38 20.25 8.96
C ALA A 127 7.41 19.64 7.99
N LEU A 128 8.68 19.72 8.34
CA LEU A 128 9.78 19.21 7.53
C LEU A 128 10.52 18.17 8.36
N PHE A 129 10.35 16.89 8.04
CA PHE A 129 10.84 15.77 8.83
C PHE A 129 11.08 14.51 7.98
N SER A 130 11.75 13.54 8.59
CA SER A 130 11.79 12.16 8.14
C SER A 130 11.17 11.22 9.19
N ILE A 131 10.65 10.09 8.71
CA ILE A 131 10.26 8.95 9.55
C ILE A 131 11.09 7.75 9.12
N ASN A 132 11.80 7.20 10.08
CA ASN A 132 12.64 6.04 9.91
C ASN A 132 12.03 4.85 10.67
N VAL A 133 12.04 3.67 10.06
CA VAL A 133 11.67 2.42 10.72
C VAL A 133 12.83 1.45 10.64
N GLY A 134 13.43 1.14 11.80
CA GLY A 134 14.70 0.41 11.82
C GLY A 134 15.75 1.11 10.93
N PRO A 135 16.33 0.41 9.92
CA PRO A 135 17.29 1.01 9.00
C PRO A 135 16.65 1.81 7.86
N TYR A 136 15.33 1.75 7.67
CA TYR A 136 14.65 2.26 6.48
C TYR A 136 14.15 3.69 6.66
N THR A 137 14.45 4.59 5.73
CA THR A 137 13.80 5.90 5.66
C THR A 137 12.49 5.81 4.87
N LEU A 138 11.34 5.69 5.55
CA LEU A 138 10.04 5.49 4.88
C LEU A 138 9.42 6.78 4.34
N ILE A 139 9.54 7.87 5.10
CA ILE A 139 9.01 9.18 4.71
C ILE A 139 10.12 10.23 4.81
N THR A 140 10.23 11.07 3.79
CA THR A 140 10.94 12.34 3.84
C THR A 140 10.01 13.40 3.26
N THR A 141 9.70 14.43 4.04
CA THR A 141 8.82 15.52 3.60
C THR A 141 9.61 16.69 3.06
N SER A 142 9.04 17.40 2.09
CA SER A 142 9.50 18.69 1.58
C SER A 142 8.33 19.68 1.54
N GLU A 143 8.57 20.93 1.15
CA GLU A 143 7.49 21.90 0.96
C GLU A 143 6.46 21.44 -0.10
N SER A 144 6.89 20.67 -1.11
CA SER A 144 6.00 20.14 -2.15
C SER A 144 5.14 18.97 -1.68
N SER A 145 5.48 18.31 -0.56
CA SER A 145 4.68 17.23 0.05
C SER A 145 3.26 17.69 0.42
N TYR A 146 3.06 19.00 0.56
CA TYR A 146 1.78 19.60 0.93
C TYR A 146 1.08 20.30 -0.24
N SER A 147 1.57 20.17 -1.47
CA SER A 147 1.00 20.83 -2.65
C SER A 147 -0.44 20.40 -2.96
N LYS A 148 -0.82 19.18 -2.57
CA LYS A 148 -2.18 18.62 -2.70
C LYS A 148 -3.02 18.82 -1.42
N TYR A 149 -2.60 19.72 -0.52
CA TYR A 149 -3.30 20.03 0.73
C TYR A 149 -4.72 20.52 0.45
N SER A 150 -5.71 19.75 0.91
CA SER A 150 -7.11 20.17 0.94
C SER A 150 -7.61 20.06 2.39
N PRO A 151 -8.00 21.17 3.04
CA PRO A 151 -8.42 21.17 4.44
C PRO A 151 -9.57 20.20 4.75
N ASN A 152 -10.37 19.85 3.74
CA ASN A 152 -11.54 18.98 3.87
C ASN A 152 -11.26 17.53 3.45
N SER A 153 -10.02 17.16 3.09
CA SER A 153 -9.72 15.78 2.73
C SER A 153 -9.66 14.88 3.96
N ASP A 154 -9.91 13.59 3.78
CA ASP A 154 -9.62 12.56 4.77
C ASP A 154 -8.11 12.47 5.10
N TYR A 155 -7.75 11.51 5.96
CA TYR A 155 -6.36 11.22 6.25
C TYR A 155 -5.60 10.84 4.97
N ALA A 156 -4.42 11.42 4.79
CA ALA A 156 -3.41 10.86 3.90
C ALA A 156 -2.77 9.66 4.62
N ILE A 157 -3.00 8.47 4.10
CA ILE A 157 -2.50 7.21 4.66
C ILE A 157 -1.33 6.75 3.81
N ARG A 158 -0.19 6.48 4.44
CA ARG A 158 0.98 5.87 3.80
C ARG A 158 1.17 4.48 4.40
N GLU A 159 1.01 3.43 3.59
CA GLU A 159 1.16 2.04 4.01
C GLU A 159 2.48 1.47 3.49
N PHE A 160 3.25 0.84 4.37
CA PHE A 160 4.53 0.22 4.06
C PHE A 160 4.54 -1.24 4.51
N CYS A 161 5.29 -2.09 3.82
CA CYS A 161 5.64 -3.43 4.27
C CYS A 161 7.12 -3.47 4.63
N VAL A 162 7.44 -3.85 5.86
CA VAL A 162 8.82 -3.93 6.36
C VAL A 162 9.03 -5.28 7.03
N SER A 163 10.07 -6.00 6.61
CA SER A 163 10.50 -7.23 7.29
C SER A 163 11.40 -6.90 8.48
N MET A 164 11.12 -7.53 9.62
CA MET A 164 11.89 -7.41 10.84
C MET A 164 12.50 -8.76 11.23
N ASP A 165 13.81 -8.77 11.45
CA ASP A 165 14.59 -9.94 11.89
C ASP A 165 14.84 -9.93 13.42
N GLY A 166 14.02 -9.17 14.16
CA GLY A 166 14.12 -9.08 15.61
C GLY A 166 12.93 -8.37 16.24
N GLN A 167 12.84 -8.50 17.57
CA GLN A 167 11.61 -8.19 18.32
C GLN A 167 11.24 -6.71 18.43
N VAL A 168 12.16 -5.77 18.20
CA VAL A 168 11.87 -4.34 18.44
C VAL A 168 11.91 -3.55 17.14
N LEU A 169 10.72 -3.09 16.72
CA LEU A 169 10.54 -2.17 15.60
C LEU A 169 10.56 -0.72 16.13
N ASN A 170 11.61 0.00 15.79
CA ASN A 170 11.78 1.40 16.20
C ASN A 170 11.25 2.34 15.12
N VAL A 171 10.24 3.14 15.45
CA VAL A 171 9.75 4.24 14.60
C VAL A 171 10.32 5.56 15.09
N THR A 172 11.22 6.14 14.32
CA THR A 172 11.96 7.36 14.67
C THR A 172 11.49 8.55 13.86
N PHE A 173 10.99 9.58 14.53
CA PHE A 173 10.57 10.85 13.95
C PHE A 173 11.71 11.86 14.07
N THR A 174 12.18 12.40 12.95
CA THR A 174 13.31 13.35 12.93
C THR A 174 12.93 14.65 12.22
N PRO A 175 12.64 15.73 12.95
CA PRO A 175 12.49 17.06 12.37
C PRO A 175 13.77 17.55 11.71
N SER A 176 13.65 18.32 10.63
CA SER A 176 14.78 18.90 9.90
C SER A 176 15.56 19.90 10.75
N SER A 177 16.84 19.62 11.00
CA SER A 177 17.74 20.55 11.69
C SER A 177 18.12 21.78 10.85
N LYS A 178 17.82 21.76 9.54
CA LYS A 178 18.19 22.83 8.60
C LYS A 178 17.27 24.05 8.69
N VAL A 179 16.06 23.88 9.24
CA VAL A 179 15.04 24.92 9.25
C VAL A 179 14.63 25.21 10.69
N PHE A 180 14.82 26.45 11.13
CA PHE A 180 14.38 26.88 12.45
C PHE A 180 12.86 26.72 12.60
N GLY A 181 12.45 26.07 13.70
CA GLY A 181 11.06 25.77 14.00
C GLY A 181 10.47 24.59 13.24
N ALA A 182 11.27 23.79 12.53
CA ALA A 182 10.79 22.58 11.90
C ALA A 182 10.28 21.56 12.94
N TYR A 183 9.27 20.79 12.57
CA TYR A 183 8.69 19.75 13.40
C TYR A 183 8.27 18.55 12.56
N ALA A 184 8.13 17.40 13.21
CA ALA A 184 7.42 16.25 12.65
C ALA A 184 6.03 16.17 13.28
N PHE A 185 5.09 15.59 12.55
CA PHE A 185 3.78 15.27 13.11
C PHE A 185 3.27 13.93 12.61
N ILE A 186 2.42 13.30 13.40
CA ILE A 186 1.65 12.11 13.04
C ILE A 186 0.32 12.17 13.76
N ASN A 187 -0.74 11.64 13.15
CA ASN A 187 -2.04 11.56 13.80
C ASN A 187 -2.30 10.17 14.38
N LYS A 188 -2.02 9.15 13.58
CA LYS A 188 -2.20 7.75 13.97
C LYS A 188 -1.12 6.88 13.33
N ILE A 189 -0.71 5.84 14.04
CA ILE A 189 0.16 4.77 13.53
C ILE A 189 -0.58 3.47 13.73
N GLU A 190 -0.57 2.62 12.70
CA GLU A 190 -0.95 1.21 12.85
C GLU A 190 0.22 0.33 12.45
N ILE A 191 0.42 -0.74 13.22
CA ILE A 191 1.38 -1.80 12.90
C ILE A 191 0.62 -3.11 12.98
N VAL A 192 0.64 -3.88 11.89
CA VAL A 192 -0.07 -5.16 11.80
C VAL A 192 0.89 -6.18 11.23
N SER A 193 1.17 -7.26 11.96
CA SER A 193 1.98 -8.34 11.43
C SER A 193 1.31 -8.98 10.22
N MET A 194 2.12 -9.38 9.25
CA MET A 194 1.68 -9.92 7.97
C MET A 194 2.22 -11.35 7.82
N PRO A 195 1.49 -12.26 7.15
CA PRO A 195 2.03 -13.57 6.83
C PRO A 195 3.29 -13.43 5.96
N SER A 196 4.29 -14.27 6.25
CA SER A 196 5.45 -14.41 5.39
C SER A 196 5.03 -14.78 3.96
N LYS A 197 5.82 -14.34 2.98
CA LYS A 197 5.63 -14.64 1.56
C LYS A 197 4.37 -14.04 0.90
N LEU A 198 3.61 -13.18 1.58
CA LEU A 198 2.51 -12.47 0.93
C LEU A 198 3.03 -11.45 -0.10
N TYR A 199 3.90 -10.51 0.34
CA TYR A 199 4.51 -9.50 -0.55
C TYR A 199 6.04 -9.54 -0.60
N ILE A 200 6.69 -9.85 0.52
CA ILE A 200 8.15 -9.98 0.61
C ILE A 200 8.48 -11.48 0.49
N GLN A 201 9.12 -11.86 -0.61
CA GLN A 201 9.46 -13.25 -0.95
C GLN A 201 10.94 -13.33 -1.37
N GLU A 202 11.76 -14.04 -0.58
CA GLU A 202 13.20 -14.21 -0.90
C GLU A 202 13.45 -15.28 -1.96
N ASP A 203 12.67 -16.36 -1.91
CA ASP A 203 12.89 -17.57 -2.72
C ASP A 203 12.18 -17.50 -4.08
N ALA A 204 11.40 -16.44 -4.34
CA ALA A 204 10.56 -16.33 -5.51
C ALA A 204 11.08 -15.23 -6.47
N PRO A 205 11.41 -15.59 -7.73
CA PRO A 205 11.77 -14.61 -8.72
C PRO A 205 10.57 -13.78 -9.15
N PHE A 206 10.69 -12.45 -9.08
CA PHE A 206 9.75 -11.52 -9.70
C PHE A 206 10.07 -11.36 -11.19
N SER A 207 9.03 -11.34 -12.02
CA SER A 207 9.16 -11.00 -13.43
C SER A 207 9.26 -9.49 -13.61
N LEU A 208 10.34 -9.02 -14.23
CA LEU A 208 10.47 -7.61 -14.59
C LEU A 208 9.71 -7.33 -15.89
N VAL A 209 8.89 -6.27 -15.89
CA VAL A 209 8.14 -5.86 -17.08
C VAL A 209 9.10 -5.60 -18.25
N GLY A 210 8.79 -6.18 -19.42
CA GLY A 210 9.58 -6.01 -20.64
C GLY A 210 10.99 -6.61 -20.62
N GLN A 211 11.34 -7.36 -19.57
CA GLN A 211 12.65 -7.98 -19.40
C GLN A 211 12.48 -9.50 -19.20
N PRO A 212 13.31 -10.34 -19.82
CA PRO A 212 13.29 -11.79 -19.58
C PRO A 212 13.97 -12.18 -18.26
N THR A 213 14.60 -11.22 -17.58
CA THR A 213 15.37 -11.45 -16.36
C THR A 213 14.48 -11.40 -15.12
N HIS A 214 14.77 -12.32 -14.20
CA HIS A 214 14.11 -12.38 -12.91
C HIS A 214 14.79 -11.45 -11.90
N TYR A 215 13.99 -10.81 -11.06
CA TYR A 215 14.45 -10.01 -9.92
C TYR A 215 14.19 -10.77 -8.62
N PHE A 216 15.19 -10.86 -7.75
CA PHE A 216 15.03 -11.43 -6.42
C PHE A 216 15.02 -10.31 -5.40
N MET A 217 13.95 -10.25 -4.60
CA MET A 217 13.82 -9.28 -3.52
C MET A 217 14.43 -9.86 -2.25
N GLY A 218 15.44 -9.20 -1.69
CA GLY A 218 15.94 -9.58 -0.37
C GLY A 218 15.01 -9.08 0.75
N ASN A 219 15.01 -9.75 1.91
CA ASN A 219 14.30 -9.30 3.12
C ASN A 219 14.70 -7.88 3.59
N SER A 220 15.83 -7.37 3.11
CA SER A 220 16.27 -5.99 3.35
C SER A 220 15.55 -4.93 2.51
N THR A 221 14.43 -5.28 1.86
CA THR A 221 13.66 -4.34 1.03
C THR A 221 12.37 -3.98 1.74
N ALA A 222 12.18 -2.68 2.03
CA ALA A 222 10.88 -2.16 2.41
C ALA A 222 10.05 -1.86 1.14
N LEU A 223 8.74 -2.09 1.21
CA LEU A 223 7.80 -1.75 0.15
C LEU A 223 6.85 -0.66 0.61
N GLU A 224 6.45 0.21 -0.31
CA GLU A 224 5.36 1.16 -0.14
C GLU A 224 4.18 0.72 -1.00
N MET A 225 3.00 0.63 -0.38
CA MET A 225 1.74 0.46 -1.10
C MET A 225 1.34 1.78 -1.75
N ILE A 226 1.31 1.81 -3.08
CA ILE A 226 0.90 3.00 -3.83
C ILE A 226 -0.58 2.92 -4.20
N TYR A 227 -1.03 1.76 -4.66
CA TYR A 227 -2.43 1.52 -5.04
C TYR A 227 -2.88 0.12 -4.64
N ARG A 228 -4.12 -0.01 -4.14
CA ARG A 228 -4.82 -1.27 -3.91
C ARG A 228 -6.28 -1.09 -4.32
N MET A 229 -6.68 -1.74 -5.40
CA MET A 229 -7.95 -1.51 -6.09
C MET A 229 -8.78 -2.78 -6.14
N ASN A 230 -10.09 -2.67 -5.96
CA ASN A 230 -11.06 -3.70 -6.30
C ASN A 230 -11.55 -3.47 -7.73
N ILE A 231 -11.01 -4.22 -8.70
CA ILE A 231 -11.26 -3.97 -10.13
C ILE A 231 -12.71 -4.31 -10.50
N GLY A 232 -13.49 -3.30 -10.89
CA GLY A 232 -14.90 -3.46 -11.21
C GLY A 232 -15.80 -3.67 -10.00
N GLY A 233 -15.27 -3.59 -8.79
CA GLY A 233 -16.02 -3.75 -7.55
C GLY A 233 -16.12 -2.46 -6.73
N ASP A 234 -16.85 -2.56 -5.61
CA ASP A 234 -17.00 -1.47 -4.64
C ASP A 234 -15.80 -1.34 -3.70
N VAL A 235 -15.78 -0.25 -2.92
CA VAL A 235 -14.80 -0.05 -1.85
C VAL A 235 -14.96 -1.15 -0.81
N ILE A 236 -13.86 -1.80 -0.43
CA ILE A 236 -13.81 -2.73 0.69
C ILE A 236 -13.12 -2.01 1.85
N SER A 237 -13.84 -1.86 2.96
CA SER A 237 -13.30 -1.21 4.15
C SER A 237 -12.21 -2.07 4.81
N ASP A 238 -11.40 -1.43 5.64
CA ASP A 238 -10.40 -2.11 6.47
C ASP A 238 -11.02 -3.20 7.38
N LEU A 239 -12.24 -2.98 7.89
CA LEU A 239 -12.96 -3.95 8.72
C LEU A 239 -13.51 -5.16 7.93
N GLU A 240 -13.71 -5.00 6.62
CA GLU A 240 -14.18 -6.07 5.73
C GLU A 240 -13.02 -6.84 5.08
N ASP A 241 -11.77 -6.47 5.38
CA ASP A 241 -10.59 -7.20 4.94
C ASP A 241 -10.41 -8.51 5.72
N THR A 242 -9.48 -9.34 5.26
CA THR A 242 -9.12 -10.63 5.86
C THR A 242 -8.22 -10.47 7.10
N CYS A 243 -8.62 -9.57 8.01
CA CYS A 243 -7.98 -9.24 9.30
C CYS A 243 -6.57 -8.63 9.23
N MET A 244 -6.15 -8.15 8.06
CA MET A 244 -4.94 -7.31 7.90
C MET A 244 -5.27 -5.82 7.79
N PHE A 245 -6.56 -5.45 7.84
CA PHE A 245 -7.06 -4.06 7.80
C PHE A 245 -6.65 -3.27 6.55
N ARG A 246 -6.53 -3.96 5.42
CA ARG A 246 -6.23 -3.36 4.12
C ARG A 246 -7.49 -2.74 3.53
N ARG A 247 -7.38 -1.50 3.04
CA ARG A 247 -8.46 -0.85 2.30
C ARG A 247 -8.31 -1.07 0.80
N TRP A 248 -9.39 -1.46 0.12
CA TRP A 248 -9.43 -1.61 -1.33
C TRP A 248 -10.30 -0.50 -1.93
N THR A 249 -9.75 0.30 -2.84
CA THR A 249 -10.47 1.40 -3.50
C THR A 249 -11.14 0.94 -4.78
N ARG A 250 -12.09 1.71 -5.30
CA ARG A 250 -12.61 1.48 -6.66
C ARG A 250 -11.50 1.68 -7.68
N ASP A 251 -11.61 1.01 -8.83
CA ASP A 251 -10.70 1.24 -9.96
C ASP A 251 -11.13 2.40 -10.87
N ASP A 252 -12.39 2.84 -10.77
CA ASP A 252 -12.98 3.92 -11.58
C ASP A 252 -12.18 5.22 -11.50
N ASP A 253 -11.62 5.55 -10.32
CA ASP A 253 -10.84 6.76 -10.09
C ASP A 253 -9.56 6.82 -10.94
N TYR A 254 -9.09 5.66 -11.41
CA TYR A 254 -7.87 5.50 -12.20
C TYR A 254 -8.16 5.06 -13.63
N PHE A 255 -9.40 4.68 -13.93
CA PHE A 255 -9.79 4.15 -15.23
C PHE A 255 -9.95 5.28 -16.25
N MET A 256 -9.18 5.22 -17.33
CA MET A 256 -9.14 6.27 -18.36
C MET A 256 -9.83 5.89 -19.67
N SER A 257 -10.25 4.63 -19.85
CA SER A 257 -10.73 4.20 -21.16
C SER A 257 -12.08 4.82 -21.48
N ASN A 258 -12.09 5.74 -22.44
CA ASN A 258 -13.27 6.14 -23.18
C ASN A 258 -13.60 5.01 -24.16
N ASP A 259 -14.48 4.07 -23.83
CA ASP A 259 -15.24 3.33 -24.85
C ASP A 259 -16.40 2.56 -24.20
N GLY A 260 -17.58 2.64 -24.80
CA GLY A 260 -18.82 1.95 -24.39
C GLY A 260 -18.77 0.42 -24.48
N ASN A 261 -17.56 -0.16 -24.50
CA ASN A 261 -17.28 -1.58 -24.66
C ASN A 261 -16.56 -2.20 -23.46
N THR A 262 -16.58 -1.56 -22.28
CA THR A 262 -16.23 -2.24 -21.03
C THR A 262 -17.47 -2.46 -20.18
N SER A 263 -17.51 -3.60 -19.50
CA SER A 263 -18.61 -3.98 -18.60
C SER A 263 -18.07 -4.52 -17.30
N ILE A 264 -18.76 -4.20 -16.21
CA ILE A 264 -18.54 -4.84 -14.92
C ILE A 264 -19.32 -6.16 -14.93
N VAL A 265 -18.67 -7.22 -14.48
CA VAL A 265 -19.27 -8.53 -14.29
C VAL A 265 -19.12 -8.90 -12.83
N GLU A 266 -20.22 -9.31 -12.23
CA GLU A 266 -20.25 -9.93 -10.91
C GLU A 266 -20.44 -11.43 -11.09
N SER A 267 -19.74 -12.22 -10.29
CA SER A 267 -19.81 -13.67 -10.33
C SER A 267 -19.87 -14.23 -8.92
N GLU A 268 -20.74 -15.21 -8.70
CA GLU A 268 -20.69 -16.08 -7.53
C GLU A 268 -19.51 -17.04 -7.74
N VAL A 269 -18.41 -16.79 -7.03
CA VAL A 269 -17.18 -17.60 -7.13
C VAL A 269 -16.91 -18.24 -5.78
N GLU A 270 -16.71 -19.55 -5.78
CA GLU A 270 -16.13 -20.25 -4.65
C GLU A 270 -14.60 -20.16 -4.76
N VAL A 271 -13.99 -19.34 -3.90
CA VAL A 271 -12.52 -19.16 -3.89
C VAL A 271 -11.90 -20.29 -3.08
N ASN A 272 -11.39 -21.30 -3.79
CA ASN A 272 -10.68 -22.41 -3.16
C ASN A 272 -9.30 -21.96 -2.69
N SER A 273 -9.12 -21.89 -1.37
CA SER A 273 -7.81 -21.58 -0.79
C SER A 273 -6.81 -22.68 -1.13
N SER A 274 -5.59 -22.29 -1.50
CA SER A 274 -4.46 -23.19 -1.71
C SER A 274 -3.24 -22.71 -0.91
N LEU A 275 -2.15 -23.49 -0.94
CA LEU A 275 -0.87 -23.02 -0.38
C LEU A 275 -0.31 -21.82 -1.13
N LEU A 276 -0.61 -21.71 -2.43
CA LEU A 276 -0.17 -20.62 -3.30
C LEU A 276 -1.07 -19.40 -3.19
N VAL A 277 -2.35 -19.63 -2.91
CA VAL A 277 -3.40 -18.62 -2.83
C VAL A 277 -4.09 -18.80 -1.49
N PRO A 278 -3.49 -18.27 -0.41
CA PRO A 278 -4.14 -18.32 0.88
C PRO A 278 -5.45 -17.51 0.83
N SER A 279 -6.44 -17.93 1.60
CA SER A 279 -7.75 -17.26 1.72
C SER A 279 -7.63 -15.77 2.10
N TYR A 280 -6.56 -15.40 2.81
CA TYR A 280 -6.27 -14.03 3.22
C TYR A 280 -5.52 -13.20 2.15
N ALA A 281 -5.21 -13.75 0.97
CA ALA A 281 -4.51 -13.03 -0.09
C ALA A 281 -5.29 -11.76 -0.50
N ALA A 282 -6.61 -11.88 -0.63
CA ALA A 282 -7.54 -10.77 -0.80
C ALA A 282 -8.92 -11.18 -0.25
N PRO A 283 -9.78 -10.22 0.13
CA PRO A 283 -11.17 -10.51 0.50
C PRO A 283 -11.92 -11.16 -0.66
N LEU A 284 -12.95 -11.96 -0.34
CA LEU A 284 -13.78 -12.64 -1.34
C LEU A 284 -14.35 -11.67 -2.38
N GLN A 285 -14.74 -10.46 -1.94
CA GLN A 285 -15.30 -9.41 -2.77
C GLN A 285 -14.38 -8.98 -3.92
N VAL A 286 -13.06 -9.16 -3.80
CA VAL A 286 -12.09 -8.86 -4.87
C VAL A 286 -12.19 -9.87 -6.01
N TYR A 287 -12.57 -11.11 -5.71
CA TYR A 287 -12.69 -12.19 -6.70
C TYR A 287 -14.08 -12.28 -7.34
N THR A 288 -15.10 -11.66 -6.72
CA THR A 288 -16.48 -11.71 -7.21
C THR A 288 -16.84 -10.61 -8.20
N SER A 289 -15.92 -9.66 -8.45
CA SER A 289 -16.12 -8.57 -9.40
C SER A 289 -14.95 -8.46 -10.37
N ALA A 290 -15.23 -8.11 -11.63
CA ALA A 290 -14.21 -7.84 -12.61
C ALA A 290 -14.67 -6.79 -13.64
N ARG A 291 -13.71 -6.00 -14.14
CA ARG A 291 -13.91 -5.16 -15.33
C ARG A 291 -13.46 -5.90 -16.58
N THR A 292 -14.38 -6.09 -17.51
CA THR A 292 -14.18 -6.86 -18.74
C THR A 292 -14.30 -5.99 -19.98
N ILE A 293 -13.71 -6.43 -21.08
CA ILE A 293 -13.88 -5.82 -22.40
C ILE A 293 -14.91 -6.65 -23.18
N LEU A 294 -16.01 -6.02 -23.58
CA LEU A 294 -17.11 -6.63 -24.32
C LEU A 294 -16.59 -7.22 -25.63
N GLN A 295 -17.08 -8.43 -25.93
CA GLN A 295 -16.75 -9.14 -27.15
C GLN A 295 -17.44 -8.43 -28.33
N THR A 296 -16.67 -7.66 -29.07
CA THR A 296 -17.11 -7.04 -30.32
C THR A 296 -16.25 -7.54 -31.48
N THR A 297 -16.78 -7.46 -32.69
CA THR A 297 -16.09 -7.88 -33.92
C THR A 297 -14.84 -7.03 -34.24
N GLU A 298 -14.65 -5.91 -33.52
CA GLU A 298 -13.51 -5.01 -33.66
C GLU A 298 -12.44 -5.27 -32.60
N SER A 299 -11.24 -5.64 -33.07
CA SER A 299 -10.09 -6.03 -32.25
C SER A 299 -9.28 -4.84 -31.70
N LYS A 300 -9.94 -3.72 -31.34
CA LYS A 300 -9.25 -2.45 -31.03
C LYS A 300 -9.44 -1.93 -29.61
N TYR A 301 -10.30 -2.55 -28.81
CA TYR A 301 -10.64 -2.02 -27.48
C TYR A 301 -9.61 -2.38 -26.42
N ARG A 302 -9.33 -1.41 -25.55
CA ARG A 302 -8.30 -1.48 -24.52
C ARG A 302 -8.89 -0.96 -23.21
N ALA A 303 -8.70 -1.70 -22.13
CA ALA A 303 -8.95 -1.19 -20.78
C ALA A 303 -7.65 -0.56 -20.27
N THR A 304 -7.70 0.70 -19.84
CA THR A 304 -6.50 1.45 -19.44
C THR A 304 -6.72 2.10 -18.08
N TRP A 305 -5.80 1.87 -17.17
CA TRP A 305 -5.71 2.54 -15.88
C TRP A 305 -4.45 3.40 -15.85
N LEU A 306 -4.58 4.64 -15.40
CA LEU A 306 -3.46 5.55 -15.20
C LEU A 306 -3.32 5.83 -13.71
N CYS A 307 -2.18 5.42 -13.17
CA CYS A 307 -1.87 5.48 -11.75
C CYS A 307 -0.65 6.40 -11.56
N PRO A 308 -0.85 7.69 -11.23
CA PRO A 308 0.26 8.61 -10.98
C PRO A 308 1.20 8.12 -9.85
N VAL A 309 2.52 8.23 -9.99
CA VAL A 309 3.46 7.82 -8.93
C VAL A 309 4.45 8.94 -8.64
N ASP A 310 4.60 9.31 -7.37
CA ASP A 310 5.37 10.52 -6.99
C ASP A 310 6.91 10.29 -7.01
N HIS A 311 7.40 9.05 -6.94
CA HIS A 311 8.85 8.73 -6.82
C HIS A 311 9.68 8.95 -8.08
N VAL A 312 9.02 9.01 -9.24
CA VAL A 312 9.61 9.29 -10.55
C VAL A 312 8.57 10.17 -11.21
N ALA A 313 8.84 11.45 -11.48
CA ALA A 313 7.88 12.35 -12.13
C ALA A 313 7.25 11.69 -13.37
N GLY A 314 6.11 11.02 -13.20
CA GLY A 314 5.70 9.90 -14.04
C GLY A 314 4.46 9.19 -13.50
N SER A 315 3.93 8.28 -14.29
CA SER A 315 2.68 7.57 -14.03
C SER A 315 2.83 6.14 -14.51
N VAL A 316 2.34 5.17 -13.74
CA VAL A 316 2.23 3.79 -14.20
C VAL A 316 0.96 3.67 -15.02
N ARG A 317 1.10 3.32 -16.29
CA ARG A 317 -0.02 3.05 -17.19
C ARG A 317 -0.19 1.54 -17.31
N LYS A 318 -1.27 1.01 -16.75
CA LYS A 318 -1.65 -0.39 -16.91
C LYS A 318 -2.67 -0.52 -18.04
N GLU A 319 -2.46 -1.46 -18.96
CA GLU A 319 -3.32 -1.69 -20.11
C GLU A 319 -3.62 -3.18 -20.29
N VAL A 320 -4.89 -3.50 -20.55
CA VAL A 320 -5.30 -4.84 -20.95
C VAL A 320 -5.89 -4.77 -22.35
N ASN A 321 -5.36 -5.58 -23.26
CA ASN A 321 -5.81 -5.66 -24.64
C ASN A 321 -6.34 -7.06 -24.95
N ARG A 322 -7.47 -7.14 -25.64
CA ARG A 322 -8.00 -8.41 -26.16
C ARG A 322 -7.68 -8.54 -27.65
N ARG A 323 -7.03 -9.63 -28.07
CA ARG A 323 -6.73 -9.91 -29.49
C ARG A 323 -7.83 -10.77 -30.13
N LYS A 324 -7.80 -10.81 -31.47
CA LYS A 324 -8.76 -11.55 -32.34
C LYS A 324 -8.87 -13.06 -32.06
N ASN A 325 -7.93 -13.65 -31.31
CA ASN A 325 -7.89 -15.07 -30.95
C ASN A 325 -8.19 -15.30 -29.45
N ASP A 326 -8.89 -14.39 -28.78
CA ASP A 326 -9.17 -14.43 -27.32
C ASP A 326 -7.95 -14.37 -26.38
N ASP A 327 -6.75 -14.14 -26.92
CA ASP A 327 -5.54 -13.87 -26.12
C ASP A 327 -5.63 -12.47 -25.48
N LEU A 328 -5.68 -12.42 -24.14
CA LEU A 328 -5.58 -11.21 -23.34
C LEU A 328 -4.09 -10.90 -23.09
N SER A 329 -3.64 -9.73 -23.54
CA SER A 329 -2.28 -9.28 -23.25
C SER A 329 -2.29 -8.11 -22.27
N ILE A 330 -1.59 -8.29 -21.15
CA ILE A 330 -1.35 -7.24 -20.17
C ILE A 330 -0.09 -6.46 -20.54
N MET A 331 -0.17 -5.14 -20.46
CA MET A 331 0.94 -4.23 -20.66
C MET A 331 1.04 -3.23 -19.50
N ILE A 332 2.27 -2.88 -19.16
CA ILE A 332 2.60 -1.84 -18.19
C ILE A 332 3.58 -0.89 -18.88
N ASP A 333 3.25 0.40 -18.91
CA ASP A 333 4.00 1.45 -19.61
C ASP A 333 4.35 1.10 -21.07
N GLY A 334 3.40 0.44 -21.74
CA GLY A 334 3.52 0.01 -23.14
C GLY A 334 4.39 -1.24 -23.36
N GLN A 335 4.92 -1.85 -22.29
CA GLN A 335 5.69 -3.09 -22.34
C GLN A 335 4.83 -4.29 -21.94
N ARG A 336 4.99 -5.41 -22.67
CA ARG A 336 4.23 -6.64 -22.42
C ARG A 336 4.71 -7.31 -21.14
N CYS A 337 3.77 -7.72 -20.29
CA CYS A 337 4.04 -8.59 -19.16
C CYS A 337 4.07 -10.05 -19.65
N SER A 338 5.11 -10.80 -19.30
CA SER A 338 5.21 -12.24 -19.55
C SER A 338 4.63 -13.02 -18.37
N GLY A 339 3.91 -14.12 -18.66
CA GLY A 339 3.43 -15.05 -17.63
C GLY A 339 1.92 -15.02 -17.37
N PHE A 340 1.16 -14.04 -17.87
CA PHE A 340 -0.29 -14.05 -17.71
C PHE A 340 -0.95 -14.99 -18.73
N ASP A 341 -1.43 -16.14 -18.26
CA ASP A 341 -2.35 -17.01 -18.99
C ASP A 341 -3.72 -17.00 -18.29
N ILE A 342 -4.80 -17.07 -19.06
CA ILE A 342 -6.20 -17.05 -18.58
C ILE A 342 -6.50 -18.32 -17.73
N SER A 343 -5.59 -19.30 -17.76
CA SER A 343 -5.61 -20.51 -16.94
C SER A 343 -5.09 -20.34 -15.50
N ASP A 344 -4.65 -19.13 -15.13
CA ASP A 344 -4.27 -18.77 -13.75
C ASP A 344 -5.49 -18.93 -12.81
N PRO A 345 -5.39 -19.68 -11.70
CA PRO A 345 -6.46 -19.83 -10.72
C PRO A 345 -6.68 -18.59 -9.83
N THR A 346 -5.87 -17.54 -9.96
CA THR A 346 -6.01 -16.24 -9.28
C THR A 346 -6.15 -15.03 -10.21
N PRO A 347 -6.93 -15.13 -11.31
CA PRO A 347 -6.95 -14.05 -12.28
C PRO A 347 -7.59 -12.80 -11.64
N GLY A 348 -6.78 -11.76 -11.43
CA GLY A 348 -7.25 -10.42 -10.99
C GLY A 348 -6.52 -9.77 -9.82
N VAL A 349 -5.99 -10.54 -8.86
CA VAL A 349 -5.34 -9.95 -7.65
C VAL A 349 -3.99 -9.31 -7.98
N GLU A 350 -3.23 -9.93 -8.88
CA GLU A 350 -1.92 -9.44 -9.32
C GLU A 350 -1.99 -8.06 -10.02
N PHE A 351 -3.17 -7.73 -10.56
CA PHE A 351 -3.42 -6.46 -11.25
C PHE A 351 -3.99 -5.38 -10.32
N SER A 352 -4.44 -5.78 -9.14
CA SER A 352 -5.17 -4.93 -8.18
C SER A 352 -4.25 -4.05 -7.34
N GLU A 353 -3.00 -4.44 -7.17
CA GLU A 353 -2.04 -3.73 -6.32
C GLU A 353 -0.89 -3.12 -7.11
N ILE A 354 -0.30 -2.03 -6.62
CA ILE A 354 0.92 -1.39 -7.12
C ILE A 354 1.78 -1.07 -5.89
N MET A 355 2.99 -1.63 -5.85
CA MET A 355 3.96 -1.34 -4.78
C MET A 355 5.28 -0.82 -5.35
N ALA A 356 5.98 -0.02 -4.57
CA ALA A 356 7.30 0.48 -4.90
C ALA A 356 8.31 0.13 -3.80
N PRO A 357 9.51 -0.35 -4.14
CA PRO A 357 10.61 -0.43 -3.18
C PRO A 357 10.91 0.95 -2.58
N THR A 358 11.13 1.00 -1.28
CA THR A 358 11.38 2.23 -0.51
C THR A 358 12.42 1.97 0.60
N GLY A 359 12.80 3.02 1.34
CA GLY A 359 13.62 2.84 2.54
C GLY A 359 15.14 2.91 2.36
N ARG A 360 15.66 3.72 1.43
CA ARG A 360 17.12 3.96 1.32
C ARG A 360 17.70 4.78 2.47
#